data_AF-A0A7S0ATL2-F1
#
_entry.id   AF-A0A7S0ATL2-F1
#
_cell.length_a   1.000
_cell.length_b   1.000
_cell.length_c   1.000
_cell.angle_alpha   90.00
_cell.angle_beta   90.00
_cell.angle_gamma   90.00
#
_symmetry.space_group_name_H-M   'P 1'
#
loop_
_entity.id
_entity.type
_entity.pdbx_description
1 polymer ?
#
loop_
_entity_poly.entity_id
_entity_poly.type
_entity_poly.pdbx_seq_one_letter_code
_entity_poly.pdbx_strand_id
1 'polypeptide(L)'
;GDGLSNGGSDHRLYLSSAEASAVASTLGKKISEMVLARFQRHHDGDDDSVESEDGAGQRNITDAPEIRLLCALASNKEALPDLCKNNGLQALSLVATEGDLSAIEAMHEACKDDPSVILQVEGHVSVMNVLVNTPGQEQSKGKVAVDTACLEILATLCGETEQGRSAVADADECSLCISYAIECIQGGRGDGDKTEILTVGQTDDDIVDEEKEEKKRKR
;
A
#
# COMPACT_ATOMS: atom_id res chain seq x y z
N GLY A 1 -7.97 -9.40 44.08
CA GLY A 1 -6.94 -8.71 43.29
C GLY A 1 -7.44 -8.70 41.88
N ASP A 2 -8.09 -7.61 41.50
CA ASP A 2 -8.76 -7.44 40.22
C ASP A 2 -7.71 -7.35 39.11
N GLY A 3 -7.69 -8.34 38.24
CA GLY A 3 -7.00 -8.28 36.96
C GLY A 3 -7.92 -7.58 35.96
N LEU A 4 -7.70 -6.29 35.75
CA LEU A 4 -8.34 -5.53 34.68
C LEU A 4 -7.84 -6.07 33.34
N SER A 5 -8.64 -6.94 32.72
CA SER A 5 -8.55 -7.26 31.30
C SER A 5 -8.72 -5.95 30.52
N ASN A 6 -7.63 -5.41 30.01
CA ASN A 6 -7.63 -4.25 29.13
C ASN A 6 -8.20 -4.68 27.78
N GLY A 7 -9.53 -4.76 27.70
CA GLY A 7 -10.27 -4.98 26.46
C GLY A 7 -10.17 -3.72 25.63
N GLY A 8 -9.19 -3.66 24.73
CA GLY A 8 -9.17 -2.68 23.66
C GLY A 8 -10.43 -2.87 22.82
N SER A 9 -11.44 -2.02 23.05
CA SER A 9 -12.68 -2.04 22.31
C SER A 9 -12.39 -1.58 20.88
N ASP A 10 -12.40 -2.55 19.97
CA ASP A 10 -12.45 -2.35 18.53
C ASP A 10 -13.73 -1.57 18.19
N HIS A 11 -13.64 -0.24 18.27
CA HIS A 11 -14.74 0.68 17.99
C HIS A 11 -14.90 0.83 16.48
N ARG A 12 -15.26 -0.28 15.82
CA ARG A 12 -15.59 -0.30 14.41
C ARG A 12 -16.96 0.37 14.23
N LEU A 13 -17.01 1.41 13.41
CA LEU A 13 -18.23 2.12 13.08
C LEU A 13 -19.06 1.28 12.11
N TYR A 14 -20.27 0.90 12.50
CA TYR A 14 -21.19 0.17 11.63
C TYR A 14 -22.25 1.12 11.09
N LEU A 15 -22.30 1.26 9.76
CA LEU A 15 -23.32 2.03 9.04
C LEU A 15 -24.13 1.06 8.18
N SER A 16 -25.45 1.27 8.10
CA SER A 16 -26.24 0.62 7.07
C SER A 16 -25.88 1.18 5.69
N SER A 17 -26.13 0.40 4.63
CA SER A 17 -25.88 0.84 3.25
C SER A 17 -26.55 2.17 2.91
N ALA A 18 -27.80 2.38 3.39
CA ALA A 18 -28.53 3.64 3.19
C ALA A 18 -27.89 4.82 3.93
N GLU A 19 -27.43 4.62 5.18
CA GLU A 19 -26.72 5.66 5.94
C GLU A 19 -25.37 5.97 5.30
N ALA A 20 -24.60 4.96 4.90
CA ALA A 20 -23.30 5.14 4.29
C ALA A 20 -23.40 5.91 2.97
N SER A 21 -24.36 5.56 2.11
CA SER A 21 -24.61 6.28 0.85
C SER A 21 -25.08 7.71 1.08
N ALA A 22 -25.99 7.95 2.04
CA ALA A 22 -26.45 9.30 2.38
C ALA A 22 -25.31 10.18 2.93
N VAL A 23 -24.46 9.62 3.79
CA VAL A 23 -23.30 10.32 4.35
C VAL A 23 -22.24 10.57 3.28
N ALA A 24 -21.91 9.58 2.45
CA ALA A 24 -20.93 9.74 1.38
C ALA A 24 -21.35 10.79 0.34
N SER A 25 -22.61 10.79 -0.07
CA SER A 25 -23.15 11.78 -1.02
C SER A 25 -23.20 13.20 -0.46
N THR A 26 -23.41 13.36 0.86
CA THR A 26 -23.56 14.68 1.51
C THR A 26 -22.26 15.24 2.05
N LEU A 27 -21.43 14.38 2.66
CA LEU A 27 -20.25 14.75 3.44
C LEU A 27 -18.95 14.15 2.89
N GLY A 28 -19.01 13.24 1.91
CA GLY A 28 -17.85 12.51 1.38
C GLY A 28 -16.70 13.44 1.02
N LYS A 29 -16.96 14.52 0.28
CA LYS A 29 -15.94 15.52 -0.08
C LYS A 29 -15.24 16.10 1.15
N LYS A 30 -16.02 16.55 2.13
CA LYS A 30 -15.47 17.17 3.35
C LYS A 30 -14.66 16.16 4.17
N ILE A 31 -15.11 14.92 4.25
CA ILE A 31 -14.40 13.84 4.96
C ILE A 31 -13.07 13.55 4.26
N SER A 32 -13.07 13.37 2.93
CA SER A 32 -11.85 13.16 2.15
C SER A 32 -10.87 14.32 2.33
N GLU A 33 -11.33 15.56 2.25
CA GLU A 33 -10.49 16.76 2.45
C GLU A 33 -9.88 16.81 3.86
N MET A 34 -10.62 16.42 4.89
CA MET A 34 -10.09 16.35 6.26
C MET A 34 -8.99 15.29 6.39
N VAL A 35 -9.18 14.11 5.79
CA VAL A 35 -8.17 13.04 5.80
C VAL A 35 -6.92 13.49 5.04
N LEU A 36 -7.06 14.02 3.83
CA LEU A 36 -5.94 14.53 3.03
C LEU A 36 -5.16 15.61 3.79
N ALA A 37 -5.86 16.59 4.38
CA ALA A 37 -5.24 17.66 5.15
C ALA A 37 -4.48 17.13 6.38
N ARG A 38 -4.95 16.05 7.00
CA ARG A 38 -4.25 15.41 8.12
C ARG A 38 -2.94 14.78 7.67
N PHE A 39 -2.94 14.02 6.59
CA PHE A 39 -1.70 13.41 6.06
C PHE A 39 -0.69 14.47 5.60
N GLN A 40 -1.15 15.59 5.04
CA GLN A 40 -0.28 16.72 4.71
C GLN A 40 0.42 17.29 5.95
N ARG A 41 -0.33 17.58 7.01
CA ARG A 41 0.25 18.09 8.28
C ARG A 41 1.21 17.11 8.93
N HIS A 42 0.88 15.82 8.91
CA HIS A 42 1.76 14.78 9.43
C HIS A 42 3.08 14.71 8.65
N HIS A 43 3.04 14.91 7.34
CA HIS A 43 4.26 14.93 6.53
C HIS A 43 5.11 16.20 6.76
N ASP A 44 4.47 17.35 6.95
CA ASP A 44 5.13 18.65 7.16
C ASP A 44 5.76 18.80 8.56
N GLY A 45 5.56 17.82 9.46
CA GLY A 45 6.07 17.87 10.84
C GLY A 45 5.29 18.83 11.74
N ASP A 46 4.16 19.37 11.27
CA ASP A 46 3.17 20.11 12.04
C ASP A 46 2.30 19.13 12.87
N ASP A 47 2.95 18.18 13.55
CA ASP A 47 2.30 17.44 14.61
C ASP A 47 2.14 18.44 15.75
N ASP A 48 0.99 19.12 15.74
CA ASP A 48 0.41 19.98 16.78
C ASP A 48 0.11 19.11 18.02
N SER A 49 1.15 18.41 18.43
CA SER A 49 1.33 17.68 19.65
C SER A 49 1.31 18.75 20.72
N VAL A 50 0.09 19.04 21.17
CA VAL A 50 -0.14 19.31 22.58
C VAL A 50 0.52 18.13 23.29
N GLU A 51 1.80 18.30 23.62
CA GLU A 51 2.60 17.41 24.45
C GLU A 51 1.78 17.17 25.70
N SER A 52 0.98 16.11 25.66
CA SER A 52 0.36 15.58 26.85
C SER A 52 1.51 14.90 27.55
N GLU A 53 1.96 15.49 28.66
CA GLU A 53 3.11 15.08 29.51
C GLU A 53 3.05 13.64 30.06
N ASP A 54 2.21 12.78 29.50
CA ASP A 54 2.13 11.36 29.81
C ASP A 54 2.69 10.58 28.62
N GLY A 55 3.85 9.94 28.80
CA GLY A 55 4.58 9.15 27.79
C GLY A 55 3.84 7.92 27.24
N ALA A 56 2.68 8.13 26.63
CA ALA A 56 1.93 7.19 25.83
C ALA A 56 2.21 7.48 24.35
N GLY A 57 2.56 6.44 23.60
CA GLY A 57 3.15 6.50 22.26
C GLY A 57 2.42 7.39 21.25
N GLN A 58 3.17 7.80 20.23
CA GLN A 58 2.66 8.48 19.03
C GLN A 58 1.32 7.87 18.63
N ARG A 59 0.24 8.65 18.71
CA ARG A 59 -1.09 8.19 18.28
C ARG A 59 -0.98 7.87 16.79
N ASN A 60 -1.39 6.67 16.40
CA ASN A 60 -1.38 6.30 14.99
C ASN A 60 -2.26 7.28 14.22
N ILE A 61 -1.77 7.83 13.10
CA ILE A 61 -2.52 8.80 12.29
C ILE A 61 -3.89 8.23 11.89
N THR A 62 -3.96 6.91 11.66
CA THR A 62 -5.17 6.18 11.25
C THR A 62 -6.25 6.08 12.33
N ASP A 63 -5.93 6.39 13.60
CA ASP A 63 -6.89 6.39 14.70
C ASP A 63 -7.82 7.62 14.69
N ALA A 64 -7.58 8.59 13.80
CA ALA A 64 -8.41 9.77 13.69
C ALA A 64 -9.88 9.44 13.30
N PRO A 65 -10.87 10.13 13.88
CA PRO A 65 -12.28 9.83 13.65
C PRO A 65 -12.70 9.99 12.18
N GLU A 66 -12.12 10.95 11.46
CA GLU A 66 -12.38 11.14 10.02
C GLU A 66 -11.85 9.99 9.16
N ILE A 67 -10.72 9.37 9.54
CA ILE A 67 -10.16 8.22 8.83
C ILE A 67 -11.04 6.99 9.10
N ARG A 68 -11.39 6.74 10.36
CA ARG A 68 -12.29 5.64 10.73
C ARG A 68 -13.64 5.77 10.04
N LEU A 69 -14.19 6.99 9.95
CA LEU A 69 -15.43 7.25 9.22
C LEU A 69 -15.26 7.02 7.72
N LEU A 70 -14.16 7.50 7.11
CA LEU A 70 -13.88 7.25 5.69
C LEU A 70 -13.80 5.74 5.39
N CYS A 71 -13.04 4.97 6.17
CA CYS A 71 -12.92 3.53 6.01
C CYS A 71 -14.28 2.83 6.17
N ALA A 72 -15.07 3.20 7.19
CA ALA A 72 -16.40 2.62 7.40
C ALA A 72 -17.39 2.92 6.27
N LEU A 73 -17.35 4.13 5.70
CA LEU A 73 -18.12 4.46 4.51
C LEU A 73 -17.65 3.63 3.31
N ALA A 74 -16.34 3.53 3.10
CA ALA A 74 -15.75 2.83 1.96
C ALA A 74 -15.94 1.31 2.02
N SER A 75 -16.12 0.73 3.21
CA SER A 75 -16.53 -0.67 3.37
C SER A 75 -17.93 -0.97 2.83
N ASN A 76 -18.75 0.05 2.52
CA ASN A 76 -20.06 -0.12 1.91
C ASN A 76 -19.96 0.12 0.39
N LYS A 77 -20.19 -0.92 -0.42
CA LYS A 77 -20.10 -0.87 -1.88
C LYS A 77 -21.00 0.23 -2.48
N GLU A 78 -22.18 0.49 -1.90
CA GLU A 78 -23.09 1.52 -2.42
C GLU A 78 -22.61 2.96 -2.16
N ALA A 79 -21.74 3.17 -1.17
CA ALA A 79 -21.17 4.49 -0.86
C ALA A 79 -19.89 4.78 -1.65
N LEU A 80 -19.17 3.73 -2.07
CA LEU A 80 -17.88 3.82 -2.73
C LEU A 80 -17.88 4.68 -4.01
N PRO A 81 -18.88 4.62 -4.92
CA PRO A 81 -18.91 5.48 -6.11
C PRO A 81 -18.97 6.98 -5.77
N ASP A 82 -19.70 7.36 -4.72
CA ASP A 82 -19.78 8.75 -4.29
C ASP A 82 -18.52 9.20 -3.57
N LEU A 83 -17.83 8.30 -2.86
CA LEU A 83 -16.50 8.57 -2.32
C LEU A 83 -15.48 8.78 -3.43
N CYS A 84 -15.45 7.92 -4.46
CA CYS A 84 -14.54 8.04 -5.61
C CYS A 84 -14.69 9.39 -6.32
N LYS A 85 -15.93 9.88 -6.53
CA LYS A 85 -16.19 11.21 -7.10
C LYS A 85 -15.67 12.37 -6.25
N ASN A 86 -15.44 12.13 -4.97
CA ASN A 86 -15.10 13.12 -3.95
C ASN A 86 -13.68 12.93 -3.41
N ASN A 87 -12.75 12.45 -4.25
CA ASN A 87 -11.35 12.18 -3.89
C ASN A 87 -11.18 11.20 -2.70
N GLY A 88 -12.20 10.42 -2.38
CA GLY A 88 -12.15 9.44 -1.30
C GLY A 88 -11.10 8.37 -1.55
N LEU A 89 -10.91 7.96 -2.81
CA LEU A 89 -9.91 6.96 -3.16
C LEU A 89 -8.47 7.47 -2.97
N GLN A 90 -8.23 8.77 -3.21
CA GLN A 90 -6.94 9.40 -2.93
C GLN A 90 -6.66 9.47 -1.42
N ALA A 91 -7.69 9.77 -0.62
CA ALA A 91 -7.56 9.72 0.83
C ALA A 91 -7.32 8.28 1.33
N LEU A 92 -8.01 7.29 0.75
CA LEU A 92 -7.84 5.88 1.08
C LEU A 92 -6.45 5.36 0.69
N SER A 93 -5.82 5.81 -0.41
CA SER A 93 -4.47 5.36 -0.77
C SER A 93 -3.40 5.80 0.24
N LEU A 94 -3.53 7.00 0.79
CA LEU A 94 -2.69 7.45 1.90
C LEU A 94 -2.90 6.62 3.16
N VAL A 95 -4.16 6.35 3.53
CA VAL A 95 -4.49 5.49 4.68
C VAL A 95 -4.00 4.06 4.49
N ALA A 96 -4.09 3.54 3.26
CA ALA A 96 -3.59 2.22 2.90
C ALA A 96 -2.07 2.13 3.04
N THR A 97 -1.33 3.20 2.76
CA THR A 97 0.14 3.24 2.92
C THR A 97 0.58 3.01 4.38
N GLU A 98 -0.28 3.35 5.35
CA GLU A 98 -0.07 3.06 6.78
C GLU A 98 -0.42 1.60 7.16
N GLY A 99 -0.78 0.76 6.18
CA GLY A 99 -1.14 -0.65 6.39
C GLY A 99 -2.55 -0.86 6.92
N ASP A 100 -3.45 0.13 6.82
CA ASP A 100 -4.85 -0.04 7.24
C ASP A 100 -5.60 -1.01 6.31
N LEU A 101 -5.98 -2.17 6.86
CA LEU A 101 -6.67 -3.21 6.10
C LEU A 101 -7.99 -2.74 5.49
N SER A 102 -8.78 -1.92 6.21
CA SER A 102 -10.10 -1.51 5.72
C SER A 102 -9.97 -0.57 4.51
N ALA A 103 -8.94 0.27 4.49
CA ALA A 103 -8.62 1.11 3.34
C ALA A 103 -8.15 0.28 2.14
N ILE A 104 -7.29 -0.71 2.36
CA ILE A 104 -6.81 -1.63 1.31
C ILE A 104 -7.98 -2.44 0.73
N GLU A 105 -8.86 -2.99 1.57
CA GLU A 105 -10.05 -3.73 1.13
C GLU A 105 -11.00 -2.84 0.30
N ALA A 106 -11.20 -1.58 0.70
CA ALA A 106 -12.02 -0.64 -0.06
C ALA A 106 -11.40 -0.28 -1.41
N MET A 107 -10.07 -0.11 -1.46
CA MET A 107 -9.34 0.07 -2.72
C MET A 107 -9.46 -1.15 -3.61
N HIS A 108 -9.35 -2.36 -3.07
CA HIS A 108 -9.56 -3.59 -3.82
C HIS A 108 -10.97 -3.65 -4.42
N GLU A 109 -12.00 -3.28 -3.65
CA GLU A 109 -13.37 -3.27 -4.17
C GLU A 109 -13.55 -2.25 -5.31
N ALA A 110 -12.94 -1.06 -5.21
CA ALA A 110 -12.91 -0.10 -6.32
C ALA A 110 -12.14 -0.64 -7.54
N CYS A 111 -11.04 -1.36 -7.30
CA CYS A 111 -10.20 -1.96 -8.33
C CYS A 111 -10.94 -2.99 -9.18
N LYS A 112 -11.82 -3.79 -8.56
CA LYS A 112 -12.62 -4.81 -9.28
C LYS A 112 -13.60 -4.20 -10.27
N ASP A 113 -14.14 -3.02 -9.94
CA ASP A 113 -15.10 -2.33 -10.80
C ASP A 113 -14.36 -1.56 -11.92
N ASP A 114 -13.25 -0.88 -11.60
CA ASP A 114 -12.39 -0.18 -12.58
C ASP A 114 -10.92 -0.12 -12.08
N PRO A 115 -10.00 -0.94 -12.62
CA PRO A 115 -8.60 -0.92 -12.20
C PRO A 115 -7.90 0.43 -12.44
N SER A 116 -8.38 1.24 -13.40
CA SER A 116 -7.75 2.51 -13.76
C SER A 116 -7.84 3.56 -12.64
N VAL A 117 -8.88 3.51 -11.79
CA VAL A 117 -9.02 4.46 -10.68
C VAL A 117 -7.95 4.28 -9.61
N ILE A 118 -7.43 3.06 -9.45
CA ILE A 118 -6.33 2.76 -8.52
C ILE A 118 -5.01 3.33 -9.04
N LEU A 119 -4.79 3.26 -10.35
CA LEU A 119 -3.59 3.85 -10.97
C LEU A 119 -3.58 5.38 -10.85
N GLN A 120 -4.74 6.02 -11.00
CA GLN A 120 -4.87 7.49 -10.89
C GLN A 120 -4.48 8.05 -9.52
N VAL A 121 -4.60 7.26 -8.47
CA VAL A 121 -4.28 7.67 -7.09
C VAL A 121 -2.97 7.06 -6.58
N GLU A 122 -2.15 6.50 -7.48
CA GLU A 122 -0.90 5.80 -7.14
C GLU A 122 -1.12 4.68 -6.11
N GLY A 123 -2.29 4.04 -6.15
CA GLY A 123 -2.67 3.02 -5.18
C GLY A 123 -1.80 1.76 -5.24
N HIS A 124 -1.23 1.47 -6.41
CA HIS A 124 -0.26 0.38 -6.59
C HIS A 124 1.03 0.65 -5.79
N VAL A 125 1.57 1.88 -5.85
CA VAL A 125 2.73 2.29 -5.05
C VAL A 125 2.42 2.20 -3.56
N SER A 126 1.22 2.63 -3.16
CA SER A 126 0.77 2.57 -1.75
C SER A 126 0.82 1.14 -1.20
N VAL A 127 0.23 0.17 -1.90
CA VAL A 127 0.20 -1.24 -1.43
C VAL A 127 1.55 -1.93 -1.57
N MET A 128 2.39 -1.54 -2.53
CA MET A 128 3.76 -2.04 -2.65
C MET A 128 4.61 -1.57 -1.48
N ASN A 129 4.46 -0.30 -1.09
CA ASN A 129 5.11 0.26 0.10
C ASN A 129 4.75 -0.52 1.37
N VAL A 130 3.48 -0.90 1.55
CA VAL A 130 3.06 -1.73 2.69
C VAL A 130 3.79 -3.07 2.71
N LEU A 131 3.90 -3.74 1.56
CA LEU A 131 4.54 -5.05 1.47
C LEU A 131 6.03 -5.00 1.82
N VAL A 132 6.74 -3.95 1.39
CA VAL A 132 8.20 -3.85 1.53
C VAL A 132 8.65 -3.14 2.82
N ASN A 133 7.87 -2.19 3.32
CA ASN A 133 8.24 -1.31 4.45
C ASN A 133 7.61 -1.73 5.78
N THR A 134 7.00 -2.92 5.88
CA THR A 134 6.52 -3.46 7.17
C THR A 134 7.49 -4.50 7.74
N PRO A 135 8.69 -4.12 8.22
CA PRO A 135 9.64 -5.06 8.80
C PRO A 135 9.17 -5.53 10.19
N GLY A 136 9.34 -6.83 10.47
CA GLY A 136 9.45 -7.32 11.85
C GLY A 136 8.18 -7.79 12.56
N GLN A 137 7.04 -7.91 11.87
CA GLN A 137 5.88 -8.67 12.39
C GLN A 137 5.72 -9.98 11.62
N GLU A 138 6.69 -10.88 11.75
CA GLU A 138 6.56 -12.21 11.17
C GLU A 138 5.29 -12.89 11.70
N GLN A 139 4.34 -13.10 10.78
CA GLN A 139 3.18 -13.99 10.92
C GLN A 139 2.10 -13.58 11.94
N SER A 140 1.92 -12.29 12.23
CA SER A 140 0.66 -11.88 12.88
C SER A 140 -0.51 -12.11 11.91
N LYS A 141 -1.66 -12.61 12.40
CA LYS A 141 -2.85 -12.84 11.54
C LYS A 141 -3.29 -11.57 10.82
N GLY A 142 -3.07 -10.40 11.44
CA GLY A 142 -3.34 -9.10 10.83
C GLY A 142 -2.43 -8.82 9.64
N LYS A 143 -1.12 -9.06 9.76
CA LYS A 143 -0.17 -8.85 8.65
C LYS A 143 -0.51 -9.73 7.45
N VAL A 144 -0.83 -11.02 7.67
CA VAL A 144 -1.18 -11.93 6.57
C VAL A 144 -2.41 -11.43 5.80
N ALA A 145 -3.42 -10.90 6.50
CA ALA A 145 -4.61 -10.34 5.85
C ALA A 145 -4.27 -9.08 5.02
N VAL A 146 -3.46 -8.18 5.58
CA VAL A 146 -2.96 -6.98 4.88
C VAL A 146 -2.17 -7.36 3.63
N ASP A 147 -1.18 -8.25 3.76
CA ASP A 147 -0.35 -8.69 2.64
C ASP A 147 -1.19 -9.35 1.54
N THR A 148 -2.16 -10.18 1.93
CA THR A 148 -3.07 -10.85 1.00
C THR A 148 -3.87 -9.81 0.22
N ALA A 149 -4.48 -8.83 0.90
CA ALA A 149 -5.26 -7.79 0.25
C ALA A 149 -4.40 -6.90 -0.68
N CYS A 150 -3.16 -6.58 -0.29
CA CYS A 150 -2.21 -5.87 -1.14
C CYS A 150 -1.88 -6.67 -2.41
N LEU A 151 -1.56 -7.96 -2.27
CA LEU A 151 -1.23 -8.84 -3.39
C LEU A 151 -2.44 -9.06 -4.31
N GLU A 152 -3.66 -9.10 -3.79
CA GLU A 152 -4.89 -9.18 -4.60
C GLU A 152 -5.04 -7.97 -5.53
N ILE A 153 -4.82 -6.74 -5.02
CA ILE A 153 -4.85 -5.53 -5.86
C ILE A 153 -3.79 -5.60 -6.96
N LEU A 154 -2.55 -5.98 -6.62
CA LEU A 154 -1.48 -6.10 -7.61
C LEU A 154 -1.77 -7.19 -8.65
N ALA A 155 -2.37 -8.30 -8.23
CA ALA A 155 -2.79 -9.37 -9.13
C ALA A 155 -3.88 -8.89 -10.10
N THR A 156 -4.89 -8.15 -9.62
CA THR A 156 -5.93 -7.54 -10.46
C THR A 156 -5.33 -6.56 -11.47
N LEU A 157 -4.47 -5.64 -11.03
CA LEU A 157 -3.84 -4.65 -11.90
C LEU A 157 -3.01 -5.31 -13.02
N CYS A 158 -2.20 -6.31 -12.66
CA CYS A 158 -1.35 -7.04 -13.60
C CYS A 158 -2.15 -7.97 -14.53
N GLY A 159 -3.22 -8.59 -14.01
CA GLY A 159 -4.03 -9.56 -14.73
C GLY A 159 -4.99 -8.91 -15.73
N GLU A 160 -5.58 -7.78 -15.38
CA GLU A 160 -6.73 -7.23 -16.12
C GLU A 160 -6.36 -6.11 -17.09
N THR A 161 -5.25 -5.40 -16.89
CA THR A 161 -4.89 -4.25 -17.73
C THR A 161 -3.41 -4.24 -18.12
N GLU A 162 -3.11 -3.78 -19.35
CA GLU A 162 -1.73 -3.55 -19.77
C GLU A 162 -1.10 -2.38 -19.02
N GLN A 163 -1.86 -1.30 -18.82
CA GLN A 163 -1.42 -0.13 -18.07
C GLN A 163 -1.07 -0.48 -16.62
N GLY A 164 -1.85 -1.35 -15.97
CA GLY A 164 -1.56 -1.83 -14.62
C GLY A 164 -0.28 -2.64 -14.55
N ARG A 165 -0.03 -3.54 -15.52
CA ARG A 165 1.27 -4.26 -15.61
C ARG A 165 2.43 -3.30 -15.75
N SER A 166 2.34 -2.33 -16.65
CA SER A 166 3.41 -1.35 -16.86
C SER A 166 3.66 -0.52 -15.60
N ALA A 167 2.60 0.01 -14.98
CA ALA A 167 2.71 0.80 -13.76
C ALA A 167 3.38 0.03 -12.62
N VAL A 168 3.00 -1.24 -12.40
CA VAL A 168 3.62 -2.08 -11.37
C VAL A 168 5.06 -2.43 -11.73
N ALA A 169 5.36 -2.70 -13.01
CA ALA A 169 6.72 -3.02 -13.46
C ALA A 169 7.68 -1.84 -13.34
N ASP A 170 7.18 -0.63 -13.56
CA ASP A 170 7.97 0.62 -13.55
C ASP A 170 8.14 1.23 -12.14
N ALA A 171 7.41 0.72 -11.13
CA ALA A 171 7.52 1.19 -9.74
C ALA A 171 8.85 0.75 -9.08
N ASP A 172 9.42 1.65 -8.27
CA ASP A 172 10.72 1.42 -7.60
C ASP A 172 10.70 0.18 -6.68
N GLU A 173 9.57 -0.10 -6.05
CA GLU A 173 9.37 -1.21 -5.13
C GLU A 173 9.13 -2.57 -5.82
N CYS A 174 9.05 -2.62 -7.16
CA CYS A 174 8.70 -3.82 -7.93
C CYS A 174 9.64 -5.00 -7.63
N SER A 175 10.95 -4.76 -7.68
CA SER A 175 11.96 -5.79 -7.43
C SER A 175 11.89 -6.35 -5.99
N LEU A 176 11.58 -5.49 -5.01
CA LEU A 176 11.42 -5.87 -3.62
C LEU A 176 10.12 -6.65 -3.40
N CYS A 177 9.02 -6.25 -4.04
CA CYS A 177 7.75 -6.97 -3.99
C CYS A 177 7.85 -8.37 -4.60
N ILE A 178 8.58 -8.53 -5.72
CA ILE A 178 8.85 -9.84 -6.32
C ILE A 178 9.64 -10.72 -5.34
N SER A 179 10.69 -10.17 -4.73
CA SER A 179 11.50 -10.89 -3.75
C SER A 179 10.65 -11.35 -2.56
N TYR A 180 9.80 -10.46 -2.03
CA TYR A 180 8.85 -10.77 -0.96
C TYR A 180 7.87 -11.88 -1.36
N ALA A 181 7.26 -11.80 -2.54
CA ALA A 181 6.33 -12.81 -3.02
C ALA A 181 6.98 -14.20 -3.16
N ILE A 182 8.25 -14.24 -3.61
CA ILE A 182 9.03 -15.49 -3.69
C ILE A 182 9.23 -16.07 -2.29
N GLU A 183 9.60 -15.25 -1.29
CA GLU A 183 9.74 -15.71 0.10
C GLU A 183 8.45 -16.29 0.66
N CYS A 184 7.30 -15.66 0.37
CA CYS A 184 5.99 -16.17 0.76
C CYS A 184 5.70 -17.54 0.13
N ILE A 185 5.98 -17.73 -1.17
CA ILE A 185 5.75 -19.00 -1.88
C ILE A 185 6.68 -20.11 -1.39
N GLN A 186 7.94 -19.76 -1.11
CA GLN A 186 8.94 -20.69 -0.58
C GLN A 186 8.67 -21.09 0.87
N GLY A 187 7.66 -20.49 1.51
CA GLY A 187 7.10 -20.94 2.78
C GLY A 187 7.89 -20.50 4.01
N GLY A 188 8.76 -19.49 3.89
CA GLY A 188 9.59 -18.99 5.00
C GLY A 188 10.46 -20.10 5.60
N ARG A 189 11.74 -20.16 5.21
CA ARG A 189 12.70 -21.14 5.75
C ARG A 189 12.63 -21.19 7.28
N GLY A 190 12.15 -22.31 7.80
CA GLY A 190 12.61 -22.81 9.08
C GLY A 190 14.12 -23.05 8.97
N ASP A 191 14.84 -22.39 9.85
CA ASP A 191 16.24 -22.58 10.21
C ASP A 191 17.31 -22.04 9.23
N GLY A 192 18.28 -21.36 9.83
CA GLY A 192 19.21 -20.47 9.16
C GLY A 192 20.08 -21.15 8.12
N ASP A 193 20.05 -20.64 6.90
CA ASP A 193 21.18 -20.75 6.00
C ASP A 193 21.17 -19.56 5.03
N LYS A 194 22.35 -18.96 4.89
CA LYS A 194 22.60 -17.66 4.28
C LYS A 194 22.14 -17.65 2.83
N THR A 195 21.17 -16.81 2.49
CA THR A 195 20.79 -16.59 1.09
C THR A 195 21.87 -15.72 0.43
N GLU A 196 22.73 -16.34 -0.37
CA GLU A 196 23.52 -15.63 -1.37
C GLU A 196 22.57 -15.01 -2.40
N ILE A 197 22.70 -13.70 -2.56
CA ILE A 197 21.98 -12.90 -3.55
C ILE A 197 22.36 -13.40 -4.94
N LEU A 198 21.39 -13.93 -5.69
CA LEU A 198 21.54 -14.16 -7.12
C LEU A 198 21.52 -12.81 -7.84
N THR A 199 22.70 -12.23 -8.06
CA THR A 199 22.90 -11.16 -9.04
C THR A 199 22.57 -11.72 -10.42
N VAL A 200 21.47 -11.24 -11.02
CA VAL A 200 21.13 -11.47 -12.42
C VAL A 200 22.24 -10.87 -13.29
N GLY A 201 22.79 -11.72 -14.18
CA GLY A 201 24.03 -11.49 -14.88
C GLY A 201 24.12 -10.20 -15.70
N GLN A 202 25.24 -9.51 -15.53
CA GLN A 202 25.81 -8.66 -16.56
C GLN A 202 26.26 -9.58 -17.70
N THR A 203 25.75 -9.35 -18.90
CA THR A 203 26.28 -9.97 -20.12
C THR A 203 27.63 -9.32 -20.43
N ASP A 204 28.71 -10.07 -20.25
CA ASP A 204 30.05 -9.74 -20.72
C ASP A 204 30.06 -9.75 -22.26
N ASP A 205 30.08 -8.56 -22.87
CA ASP A 205 30.52 -8.37 -24.25
C ASP A 205 32.05 -8.33 -24.28
N ASP A 206 32.68 -9.50 -24.25
CA ASP A 206 34.10 -9.67 -24.60
C ASP A 206 34.22 -9.79 -26.13
N ILE A 207 34.52 -8.67 -26.79
CA ILE A 207 35.04 -8.65 -28.17
C ILE A 207 36.54 -8.91 -28.11
N VAL A 208 36.95 -10.09 -28.58
CA VAL A 208 38.34 -10.51 -28.71
C VAL A 208 39.02 -9.74 -29.85
N ASP A 209 40.07 -9.02 -29.49
CA ASP A 209 41.07 -8.40 -30.35
C ASP A 209 42.16 -9.45 -30.70
N GLU A 210 42.64 -9.49 -31.95
CA GLU A 210 44.08 -9.56 -32.32
C GLU A 210 44.33 -9.82 -33.82
N GLU A 211 45.00 -8.83 -34.45
CA GLU A 211 46.17 -8.88 -35.37
C GLU A 211 46.17 -9.88 -36.57
N LYS A 212 46.64 -9.58 -37.80
CA LYS A 212 47.78 -8.75 -38.27
C LYS A 212 47.82 -8.75 -39.82
N GLU A 213 48.35 -7.68 -40.43
CA GLU A 213 49.34 -7.62 -41.54
C GLU A 213 49.13 -6.45 -42.51
N GLU A 214 49.93 -5.43 -42.20
CA GLU A 214 50.50 -4.33 -42.96
C GLU A 214 50.92 -4.65 -44.41
N LYS A 215 50.53 -3.79 -45.39
CA LYS A 215 51.49 -3.23 -46.37
C LYS A 215 50.96 -2.09 -47.26
N LYS A 216 51.72 -0.99 -47.18
CA LYS A 216 52.09 -0.02 -48.23
C LYS A 216 51.03 0.96 -48.76
N ARG A 217 51.05 2.15 -48.14
CA ARG A 217 51.03 3.44 -48.86
C ARG A 217 52.25 4.26 -48.47
N LYS A 218 53.23 4.34 -49.36
CA LYS A 218 54.14 5.49 -49.55
C LYS A 218 54.98 5.25 -50.80
N ARG A 219 54.82 6.16 -51.77
CA ARG A 219 55.42 6.31 -53.10
C ARG A 219 54.59 5.75 -54.26
#